data_AF-A0A379WBS4-F1
#
_entry.id   AF-A0A379WBS4-F1
#
_cell.length_a   1.000
_cell.length_b   1.000
_cell.length_c   1.000
_cell.angle_alpha   90.00
_cell.angle_beta   90.00
_cell.angle_gamma   90.00
#
_symmetry.space_group_name_H-M   'P 1'
#
loop_
_entity.id
_entity.type
_entity.pdbx_description
1 polymer ?
#
loop_
_entity_poly.entity_id
_entity_poly.type
_entity_poly.pdbx_seq_one_letter_code
_entity_poly.pdbx_strand_id
1 'polypeptide(L)'
;MEYFVSYYDYYQPEAYVPSSDTFIEKDASVNEHIEQMRLSATKALLERRDVVVVASVSAIYGLGDPDLYLKMMLHLTVGMLIDQRAILRRLAELQYTRNDQAFQRGTFRVRGEVIDIFPAESDDIALRVELFDEEVERLSLFDPLTGQVESTVPRYTIYPKNALRNAARAYSAGDGRDKR
;
A
#
# COMPACT_ATOMS: atom_id res chain seq x y z
N MET A 1 3.60 -15.17 11.21
CA MET A 1 2.32 -15.89 11.06
C MET A 1 1.32 -14.80 10.70
N GLU A 2 0.66 -14.93 9.56
CA GLU A 2 -0.14 -13.86 8.95
C GLU A 2 -1.63 -14.22 8.92
N TYR A 3 -2.49 -13.21 8.71
CA TYR A 3 -3.94 -13.38 8.65
C TYR A 3 -4.51 -12.83 7.34
N PHE A 4 -5.43 -13.60 6.74
CA PHE A 4 -6.08 -13.21 5.49
C PHE A 4 -7.59 -13.51 5.53
N VAL A 5 -8.35 -12.57 6.08
CA VAL A 5 -9.81 -12.66 6.24
C VAL A 5 -10.52 -11.53 5.52
N SER A 6 -11.86 -11.52 5.50
CA SER A 6 -12.61 -10.41 4.91
C SER A 6 -12.29 -9.11 5.66
N TYR A 7 -11.93 -8.06 4.92
CA TYR A 7 -11.71 -6.72 5.49
C TYR A 7 -13.02 -5.94 5.72
N TYR A 8 -14.17 -6.53 5.42
CA TYR A 8 -15.46 -5.91 5.68
C TYR A 8 -15.99 -6.27 7.07
N ASP A 9 -16.21 -5.27 7.93
CA ASP A 9 -16.96 -5.43 9.18
C ASP A 9 -18.46 -5.62 8.90
N TYR A 10 -18.95 -4.94 7.86
CA TYR A 10 -20.31 -5.07 7.35
C TYR A 10 -20.27 -5.12 5.82
N TYR A 11 -21.05 -6.02 5.23
CA TYR A 11 -21.15 -6.14 3.78
C TYR A 11 -22.57 -6.52 3.36
N GLN A 12 -23.22 -5.63 2.62
CA GLN A 12 -24.46 -5.83 1.91
C GLN A 12 -24.18 -5.88 0.39
N PRO A 13 -24.42 -7.01 -0.29
CA PRO A 13 -24.27 -7.07 -1.73
C PRO A 13 -25.38 -6.26 -2.42
N GLU A 14 -25.06 -5.79 -3.63
CA GLU A 14 -26.08 -5.30 -4.56
C GLU A 14 -26.98 -6.47 -4.98
N ALA A 15 -28.30 -6.28 -4.89
CA ALA A 15 -29.26 -7.31 -5.26
C ALA A 15 -30.56 -6.69 -5.77
N TYR A 16 -31.20 -7.36 -6.70
CA TYR A 16 -32.57 -7.06 -7.11
C TYR A 16 -33.49 -8.19 -6.63
N VAL A 17 -34.57 -7.83 -5.94
CA VAL A 17 -35.56 -8.75 -5.38
C VAL A 17 -36.83 -8.68 -6.25
N PRO A 18 -37.06 -9.65 -7.16
CA PRO A 18 -38.15 -9.55 -8.14
C PRO A 18 -39.54 -9.60 -7.51
N SER A 19 -39.70 -10.32 -6.39
CA SER A 19 -41.00 -10.49 -5.73
C SER A 19 -41.56 -9.19 -5.15
N SER A 20 -40.70 -8.23 -4.82
CA SER A 20 -41.07 -6.94 -4.24
C SER A 20 -40.64 -5.76 -5.12
N ASP A 21 -40.18 -6.03 -6.34
CA ASP A 21 -39.60 -5.04 -7.25
C ASP A 21 -38.61 -4.09 -6.56
N THR A 22 -37.77 -4.64 -5.68
CA THR A 22 -36.90 -3.85 -4.82
C THR A 22 -35.46 -3.99 -5.27
N PHE A 23 -34.82 -2.86 -5.52
CA PHE A 23 -33.37 -2.79 -5.69
C PHE A 23 -32.70 -2.48 -4.36
N ILE A 24 -31.75 -3.33 -3.97
CA ILE A 24 -30.93 -3.20 -2.77
C ILE A 24 -29.56 -2.74 -3.24
N GLU A 25 -29.21 -1.51 -2.88
CA GLU A 25 -27.88 -0.97 -3.18
C GLU A 25 -26.80 -1.68 -2.35
N LYS A 26 -25.60 -1.72 -2.92
CA LYS A 26 -24.42 -2.18 -2.20
C LYS A 26 -24.10 -1.20 -1.07
N ASP A 27 -23.91 -1.73 0.13
CA ASP A 27 -23.41 -0.98 1.28
C ASP A 27 -22.34 -1.82 2.00
N ALA A 28 -21.28 -1.18 2.49
CA ALA A 28 -20.21 -1.89 3.16
C ALA A 28 -19.37 -0.98 4.05
N SER A 29 -18.90 -1.53 5.17
CA SER A 29 -17.91 -0.90 6.05
C SER A 29 -16.60 -1.67 6.03
N VAL A 30 -15.48 -0.96 5.83
CA VAL A 30 -14.14 -1.53 5.75
C VAL A 30 -13.41 -1.34 7.07
N ASN A 31 -12.75 -2.40 7.53
CA ASN A 31 -11.84 -2.41 8.65
C ASN A 31 -10.40 -2.22 8.17
N GLU A 32 -9.82 -1.06 8.45
CA GLU A 32 -8.46 -0.71 8.00
C GLU A 32 -7.39 -1.62 8.59
N HIS A 33 -7.57 -2.10 9.83
CA HIS A 33 -6.61 -3.00 10.46
C HIS A 33 -6.60 -4.37 9.78
N ILE A 34 -7.78 -4.91 9.39
CA ILE A 34 -7.84 -6.17 8.66
C ILE A 34 -7.28 -6.01 7.24
N GLU A 35 -7.55 -4.90 6.56
CA GLU A 35 -6.95 -4.67 5.24
C GLU A 35 -5.42 -4.60 5.33
N GLN A 36 -4.87 -3.94 6.35
CA GLN A 36 -3.43 -3.98 6.56
C GLN A 36 -2.91 -5.40 6.81
N MET A 37 -3.57 -6.22 7.63
CA MET A 37 -3.16 -7.62 7.83
C MET A 37 -3.12 -8.39 6.51
N ARG A 38 -4.06 -8.15 5.60
CA ARG A 38 -4.07 -8.77 4.26
C ARG A 38 -2.90 -8.30 3.40
N LEU A 39 -2.54 -7.01 3.46
CA LEU A 39 -1.38 -6.47 2.77
C LEU A 39 -0.07 -7.06 3.33
N SER A 40 0.04 -7.17 4.66
CA SER A 40 1.17 -7.84 5.33
C SER A 40 1.32 -9.29 4.86
N ALA A 41 0.21 -10.05 4.84
CA ALA A 41 0.20 -11.43 4.37
C ALA A 41 0.67 -11.53 2.90
N THR A 42 0.22 -10.62 2.04
CA THR A 42 0.61 -10.58 0.62
C THR A 42 2.09 -10.28 0.47
N LYS A 43 2.62 -9.27 1.18
CA LYS A 43 4.06 -8.95 1.20
C LYS A 43 4.88 -10.14 1.69
N ALA A 44 4.50 -10.75 2.81
CA ALA A 44 5.22 -11.87 3.40
C ALA A 44 5.38 -13.02 2.39
N LEU A 45 4.29 -13.40 1.70
CA LEU A 45 4.30 -14.45 0.68
C LEU A 45 5.20 -14.14 -0.52
N LEU A 46 5.41 -12.86 -0.84
CA LEU A 46 6.28 -12.43 -1.95
C LEU A 46 7.76 -12.36 -1.53
N GLU A 47 8.05 -11.99 -0.29
CA GLU A 47 9.43 -11.79 0.19
C GLU A 47 10.07 -13.05 0.77
N ARG A 48 9.27 -13.97 1.34
CA ARG A 48 9.76 -15.04 2.20
C ARG A 48 9.07 -16.38 1.92
N ARG A 49 9.80 -17.47 2.12
CA ARG A 49 9.28 -18.84 1.99
C ARG A 49 8.74 -19.42 3.30
N ASP A 50 9.14 -18.85 4.44
CA ASP A 50 8.79 -19.30 5.78
C ASP A 50 7.54 -18.57 6.32
N VAL A 51 6.45 -18.63 5.54
CA VAL A 51 5.20 -17.91 5.83
C VAL A 51 4.06 -18.89 6.00
N VAL A 52 3.33 -18.74 7.11
CA VAL A 52 2.06 -19.43 7.36
C VAL A 52 0.97 -18.37 7.43
N VAL A 53 -0.05 -18.52 6.59
CA VAL A 53 -1.22 -17.64 6.51
C VAL A 53 -2.45 -18.38 7.01
N VAL A 54 -3.14 -17.83 8.01
CA VAL A 54 -4.47 -18.29 8.41
C VAL A 54 -5.50 -17.50 7.61
N ALA A 55 -6.26 -18.19 6.76
CA ALA A 55 -7.17 -17.53 5.82
C ALA A 55 -8.62 -18.02 5.95
N SER A 56 -9.57 -17.11 5.65
CA SER A 56 -10.97 -17.49 5.40
C SER A 56 -11.20 -17.77 3.91
N VAL A 57 -12.46 -18.04 3.54
CA VAL A 57 -12.89 -18.13 2.13
C VAL A 57 -12.52 -16.87 1.33
N SER A 58 -12.19 -15.76 1.98
CA SER A 58 -11.67 -14.57 1.30
C SER A 58 -10.44 -14.85 0.41
N ALA A 59 -9.65 -15.90 0.67
CA ALA A 59 -8.47 -16.27 -0.11
C ALA A 59 -8.77 -16.79 -1.53
N ILE A 60 -9.99 -17.27 -1.79
CA ILE A 60 -10.37 -17.73 -3.14
C ILE A 60 -10.97 -16.62 -4.00
N TYR A 61 -11.22 -15.43 -3.43
CA TYR A 61 -11.69 -14.28 -4.19
C TYR A 61 -10.51 -13.63 -4.91
N GLY A 62 -10.71 -13.34 -6.21
CA GLY A 62 -9.66 -12.84 -7.09
C GLY A 62 -8.96 -11.60 -6.57
N LEU A 63 -7.68 -11.74 -6.23
CA LEU A 63 -6.86 -10.66 -5.74
C LEU A 63 -6.38 -9.76 -6.87
N GLY A 64 -6.09 -10.30 -8.05
CA GLY A 64 -5.51 -9.60 -9.21
C GLY A 64 -4.23 -10.31 -9.65
N ASP A 65 -3.52 -9.76 -10.62
CA ASP A 65 -2.32 -10.41 -11.20
C ASP A 65 -1.07 -10.14 -10.34
N PRO A 66 -0.44 -11.17 -9.75
CA PRO A 66 0.77 -11.02 -8.93
C PRO A 66 1.91 -10.31 -9.66
N ASP A 67 2.07 -10.53 -10.95
CA ASP A 67 3.15 -9.93 -11.73
C ASP A 67 2.96 -8.41 -11.89
N LEU A 68 1.71 -7.96 -12.04
CA LEU A 68 1.40 -6.53 -12.09
C LEU A 68 1.68 -5.87 -10.74
N TYR A 69 1.34 -6.52 -9.63
CA TYR A 69 1.60 -5.98 -8.30
C TYR A 69 3.09 -5.82 -8.02
N LEU A 70 3.90 -6.81 -8.40
CA LEU A 70 5.35 -6.73 -8.27
C LEU A 70 5.93 -5.58 -9.11
N LYS A 71 5.43 -5.36 -10.32
CA LYS A 71 5.86 -4.24 -11.19
C LYS A 71 5.47 -2.87 -10.65
N MET A 72 4.48 -2.79 -9.76
CA MET A 72 4.01 -1.54 -9.17
C MET A 72 4.83 -1.08 -7.96
N MET A 73 5.64 -1.95 -7.37
CA MET A 73 6.42 -1.59 -6.18
C MET A 73 7.35 -0.39 -6.42
N LEU A 74 7.62 0.35 -5.34
CA LEU A 74 8.66 1.37 -5.31
C LEU A 74 9.84 0.82 -4.53
N HIS A 75 10.94 0.58 -5.22
CA HIS A 75 12.20 0.19 -4.60
C HIS A 75 13.05 1.42 -4.36
N LEU A 76 13.51 1.59 -3.13
CA LEU A 76 14.48 2.60 -2.75
C LEU A 76 15.72 1.92 -2.22
N THR A 77 16.89 2.40 -2.64
CA THR A 77 18.19 1.93 -2.17
C THR A 77 19.06 3.16 -1.91
N VAL A 78 19.85 3.13 -0.84
CA VAL A 78 20.82 4.20 -0.57
C VAL A 78 21.80 4.30 -1.75
N GLY A 79 22.06 5.53 -2.21
CA GLY A 79 22.84 5.83 -3.41
C GLY A 79 22.07 5.77 -4.73
N MET A 80 20.75 5.50 -4.68
CA MET A 80 19.90 5.55 -5.88
C MET A 80 19.74 6.99 -6.34
N LEU A 81 20.02 7.23 -7.63
CA LEU A 81 19.71 8.51 -8.27
C LEU A 81 18.22 8.57 -8.60
N ILE A 82 17.47 9.37 -7.84
CA ILE A 82 16.04 9.59 -8.02
C ILE A 82 15.66 10.94 -7.39
N ASP A 83 14.96 11.77 -8.16
CA ASP A 83 14.47 13.04 -7.65
C ASP A 83 13.23 12.88 -6.76
N GLN A 84 13.00 13.86 -5.89
CA GLN A 84 11.85 13.89 -4.99
C GLN A 84 10.51 13.71 -5.73
N ARG A 85 10.32 14.40 -6.85
CA ARG A 85 9.04 14.40 -7.60
C ARG A 85 8.75 13.03 -8.20
N ALA A 86 9.77 12.30 -8.62
CA ALA A 86 9.64 10.92 -9.11
C ALA A 86 9.14 9.99 -8.00
N ILE A 87 9.69 10.10 -6.78
CA ILE A 87 9.20 9.37 -5.61
C ILE A 87 7.73 9.70 -5.32
N LEU A 88 7.37 11.00 -5.28
CA LEU A 88 6.00 11.42 -4.98
C LEU A 88 5.00 10.93 -6.03
N ARG A 89 5.37 10.98 -7.31
CA ARG A 89 4.54 10.47 -8.41
C ARG A 89 4.31 8.97 -8.23
N ARG A 90 5.37 8.22 -7.92
CA ARG A 90 5.27 6.78 -7.71
C ARG A 90 4.40 6.44 -6.50
N LEU A 91 4.52 7.18 -5.40
CA LEU A 91 3.65 7.02 -4.24
C LEU A 91 2.17 7.28 -4.60
N ALA A 92 1.89 8.26 -5.44
CA ALA A 92 0.53 8.51 -5.92
C ALA A 92 -0.01 7.37 -6.81
N GLU A 93 0.83 6.79 -7.68
CA GLU A 93 0.48 5.59 -8.46
C GLU A 93 0.20 4.38 -7.56
N LEU A 94 0.91 4.28 -6.44
CA LEU A 94 0.69 3.30 -5.38
C LEU A 94 -0.55 3.62 -4.50
N GLN A 95 -1.30 4.66 -4.84
CA GLN A 95 -2.48 5.15 -4.14
C GLN A 95 -2.22 5.69 -2.73
N TYR A 96 -0.99 6.09 -2.43
CA TYR A 96 -0.70 6.82 -1.21
C TYR A 96 -1.18 8.26 -1.31
N THR A 97 -1.65 8.80 -0.20
CA THR A 97 -2.15 10.17 -0.12
C THR A 97 -1.18 11.04 0.66
N ARG A 98 -0.86 12.23 0.14
CA ARG A 98 -0.10 13.21 0.91
C ARG A 98 -0.92 13.72 2.09
N ASN A 99 -0.39 13.65 3.30
CA ASN A 99 -1.03 14.21 4.49
C ASN A 99 0.03 14.74 5.47
N ASP A 100 0.24 16.05 5.46
CA ASP A 100 1.25 16.70 6.30
C ASP A 100 0.77 16.90 7.76
N GLN A 101 -0.54 16.77 8.03
CA GLN A 101 -1.15 16.98 9.35
C GLN A 101 -1.34 15.67 10.12
N ALA A 102 -1.97 14.67 9.50
CA ALA A 102 -2.26 13.38 10.10
C ALA A 102 -1.45 12.29 9.40
N PHE A 103 -0.37 11.86 10.06
CA PHE A 103 0.51 10.83 9.52
C PHE A 103 -0.02 9.44 9.90
N GLN A 104 -0.67 8.80 8.95
CA GLN A 104 -1.36 7.50 9.11
C GLN A 104 -0.92 6.53 8.01
N ARG A 105 -1.25 5.25 8.13
CA ARG A 105 -0.88 4.22 7.14
C ARG A 105 -1.41 4.57 5.75
N GLY A 106 -0.61 4.26 4.72
CA GLY A 106 -0.94 4.59 3.34
C GLY A 106 -0.88 6.09 3.05
N THR A 107 -0.17 6.87 3.88
CA THR A 107 0.07 8.30 3.66
C THR A 107 1.56 8.62 3.62
N PHE A 108 1.90 9.78 3.07
CA PHE A 108 3.25 10.33 3.14
C PHE A 108 3.20 11.83 3.43
N ARG A 109 4.30 12.38 3.93
CA ARG A 109 4.49 13.83 4.15
C ARG A 109 5.87 14.25 3.70
N VAL A 110 6.02 15.53 3.37
CA VAL A 110 7.27 16.07 2.82
C VAL A 110 7.73 17.28 3.63
N ARG A 111 9.00 17.28 4.03
CA ARG A 111 9.63 18.35 4.82
C ARG A 111 11.02 18.64 4.24
N GLY A 112 11.11 19.59 3.32
CA GLY A 112 12.35 19.86 2.59
C GLY A 112 12.75 18.63 1.76
N GLU A 113 13.96 18.12 1.99
CA GLU A 113 14.49 16.91 1.34
C GLU A 113 14.15 15.59 2.06
N VAL A 114 13.31 15.67 3.09
CA VAL A 114 12.87 14.51 3.86
C VAL A 114 11.46 14.11 3.45
N ILE A 115 11.29 12.86 3.06
CA ILE A 115 10.00 12.23 2.77
C ILE A 115 9.75 11.17 3.83
N ASP A 116 8.74 11.39 4.67
CA ASP A 116 8.25 10.35 5.58
C ASP A 116 7.09 9.62 4.91
N ILE A 117 7.15 8.31 4.85
CA ILE A 117 6.16 7.42 4.23
C ILE A 117 5.71 6.43 5.30
N PHE A 118 4.41 6.27 5.52
CA PHE A 118 3.88 5.22 6.38
C PHE A 118 3.34 4.10 5.48
N PRO A 119 4.08 2.99 5.28
CA PRO A 119 3.68 1.91 4.40
C PRO A 119 2.34 1.31 4.83
N ALA A 120 1.46 1.04 3.86
CA ALA A 120 0.11 0.55 4.13
C ALA A 120 0.11 -0.85 4.75
N GLU A 121 1.13 -1.66 4.46
CA GLU A 121 1.30 -3.00 4.98
C GLU A 121 2.07 -3.06 6.31
N SER A 122 2.72 -1.96 6.70
CA SER A 122 3.48 -1.90 7.95
C SER A 122 2.55 -1.81 9.15
N ASP A 123 2.96 -2.41 10.28
CA ASP A 123 2.21 -2.33 11.53
C ASP A 123 2.52 -1.02 12.28
N ASP A 124 3.75 -0.83 12.67
CA ASP A 124 4.15 0.25 13.57
C ASP A 124 5.35 1.05 13.06
N ILE A 125 5.92 0.66 11.92
CA ILE A 125 7.14 1.29 11.40
C ILE A 125 6.84 2.14 10.17
N ALA A 126 7.31 3.39 10.19
CA ALA A 126 7.36 4.25 9.03
C ALA A 126 8.78 4.32 8.44
N LEU A 127 8.85 4.66 7.16
CA LEU A 127 10.09 4.89 6.43
C LEU A 127 10.33 6.39 6.30
N ARG A 128 11.53 6.84 6.68
CA ARG A 128 12.07 8.15 6.34
C ARG A 128 13.09 8.02 5.23
N VAL A 129 12.87 8.76 4.16
CA VAL A 129 13.77 8.90 3.01
C VAL A 129 14.39 10.30 3.10
N GLU A 130 15.70 10.35 3.28
CA GLU A 130 16.47 11.59 3.24
C GLU A 130 17.17 11.65 1.88
N LEU A 131 16.91 12.73 1.14
CA LEU A 131 17.54 13.00 -0.15
C LEU A 131 18.65 14.03 0.00
N PHE A 132 19.66 13.92 -0.85
CA PHE A 132 20.66 14.95 -1.08
C PHE A 132 20.74 15.19 -2.58
N ASP A 133 20.31 16.37 -3.03
CA ASP A 133 20.08 16.69 -4.45
C ASP A 133 19.15 15.66 -5.14
N GLU A 134 19.69 14.80 -6.01
CA GLU A 134 18.96 13.76 -6.73
C GLU A 134 19.35 12.34 -6.28
N GLU A 135 19.87 12.20 -5.06
CA GLU A 135 20.34 10.92 -4.51
C GLU A 135 19.67 10.57 -3.18
N VAL A 136 19.32 9.30 -3.00
CA VAL A 136 18.89 8.76 -1.71
C VAL A 136 20.10 8.66 -0.78
N GLU A 137 20.25 9.63 0.12
CA GLU A 137 21.35 9.67 1.09
C GLU A 137 21.13 8.65 2.20
N ARG A 138 19.90 8.54 2.72
CA ARG A 138 19.61 7.68 3.87
C ARG A 138 18.17 7.18 3.89
N LEU A 139 18.02 5.92 4.31
CA LEU A 139 16.74 5.29 4.62
C LEU A 139 16.73 4.91 6.11
N SER A 140 15.77 5.44 6.85
CA SER A 140 15.62 5.20 8.29
C SER A 140 14.22 4.66 8.60
N LEU A 141 14.15 3.61 9.41
CA LEU A 141 12.92 3.09 9.99
C LEU A 141 12.67 3.80 11.32
N PHE A 142 11.44 4.26 11.55
CA PHE A 142 11.11 5.03 12.74
C PHE A 142 9.67 4.80 13.18
N ASP A 143 9.41 5.00 14.47
CA ASP A 143 8.06 4.97 15.04
C ASP A 143 7.30 6.26 14.64
N PRO A 144 6.17 6.16 13.92
CA PRO A 144 5.41 7.30 13.42
C PRO A 144 4.73 8.12 14.53
N LEU A 145 4.52 7.55 15.72
CA LEU A 145 3.91 8.22 16.88
C LEU A 145 4.94 9.03 17.66
N THR A 146 6.09 8.42 17.97
CA THR A 146 7.13 9.06 18.80
C THR A 146 8.19 9.80 17.98
N GLY A 147 8.37 9.44 16.71
CA GLY A 147 9.43 9.95 15.85
C GLY A 147 10.79 9.30 16.12
N GLN A 148 10.88 8.33 17.02
CA GLN A 148 12.12 7.67 17.37
C GLN A 148 12.61 6.80 16.19
N VAL A 149 13.85 7.03 15.76
CA VAL A 149 14.50 6.19 14.74
C VAL A 149 14.93 4.89 15.39
N GLU A 150 14.48 3.77 14.81
CA GLU A 150 14.83 2.43 15.28
C GLU A 150 16.10 1.90 14.62
N SER A 151 16.18 2.03 13.29
CA SER A 151 17.32 1.52 12.52
C SER A 151 17.45 2.22 11.18
N THR A 152 18.63 2.10 10.57
CA THR A 152 18.85 2.44 9.16
C THR A 152 18.87 1.18 8.31
N VAL A 153 18.43 1.28 7.06
CA VAL A 153 18.40 0.15 6.13
C VAL A 153 19.05 0.54 4.80
N PRO A 154 19.75 -0.38 4.12
CA PRO A 154 20.36 -0.06 2.82
C PRO A 154 19.33 0.00 1.69
N ARG A 155 18.19 -0.67 1.86
CA ARG A 155 17.10 -0.73 0.87
C ARG A 155 15.75 -0.86 1.57
N TYR A 156 14.70 -0.35 0.94
CA TYR A 156 13.32 -0.54 1.36
C TYR A 156 12.41 -0.64 0.14
N THR A 157 11.38 -1.48 0.23
CA THR A 157 10.36 -1.63 -0.82
C THR A 157 9.02 -1.17 -0.28
N ILE A 158 8.40 -0.19 -0.95
CA ILE A 158 7.05 0.28 -0.65
C ILE A 158 6.06 -0.45 -1.55
N TYR A 159 5.04 -1.04 -0.92
CA TYR A 159 3.98 -1.80 -1.58
C TYR A 159 2.73 -0.92 -1.82
N PRO A 160 1.91 -1.23 -2.84
CA PRO A 160 0.64 -0.52 -3.08
C PRO A 160 -0.31 -0.52 -1.88
N LYS A 161 -1.03 0.60 -1.69
CA LYS A 161 -1.96 0.81 -0.56
C LYS A 161 -3.16 -0.15 -0.56
N ASN A 162 -3.61 -0.58 -1.73
CA ASN A 162 -4.80 -1.42 -1.86
C ASN A 162 -4.45 -2.75 -2.54
N ALA A 163 -5.31 -3.75 -2.30
CA ALA A 163 -5.21 -5.04 -2.96
C ALA A 163 -5.06 -4.94 -4.50
N LEU A 164 -4.29 -5.89 -5.02
CA LEU A 164 -3.91 -6.16 -6.42
C LEU A 164 -4.93 -5.70 -7.50
N ARG A 165 -6.24 -5.91 -7.32
CA ARG A 165 -7.29 -5.61 -8.30
C ARG A 165 -7.47 -4.12 -8.57
N ASN A 166 -7.32 -3.28 -7.54
CA ASN A 166 -7.46 -1.83 -7.67
C ASN A 166 -6.17 -1.19 -8.18
N ALA A 167 -5.03 -1.77 -7.79
CA ALA A 167 -3.71 -1.39 -8.26
C ALA A 167 -3.55 -1.62 -9.77
N ALA A 168 -3.95 -2.79 -10.28
CA ALA A 168 -3.89 -3.11 -11.72
C ALA A 168 -4.75 -2.17 -12.58
N ARG A 169 -5.97 -1.83 -12.13
CA ARG A 169 -6.83 -0.85 -12.83
C ARG A 169 -6.22 0.54 -12.89
N ALA A 170 -5.57 0.99 -11.82
CA ALA A 170 -4.88 2.28 -11.80
C ALA A 170 -3.65 2.29 -12.73
N TYR A 171 -2.87 1.20 -12.75
CA TYR A 171 -1.70 1.05 -13.62
C TYR A 171 -2.07 1.05 -15.10
N SER A 172 -3.05 0.23 -15.52
CA SER A 172 -3.49 0.18 -16.92
C SER A 172 -4.12 1.49 -17.42
N ALA A 173 -4.69 2.32 -16.53
CA ALA A 173 -5.26 3.61 -16.88
C ALA A 173 -4.21 4.73 -17.04
N GLY A 174 -3.02 4.58 -16.43
CA GLY A 174 -1.90 5.53 -16.56
C GLY A 174 -1.15 5.39 -17.90
N ASP A 175 -0.98 4.16 -18.37
CA ASP A 175 -0.25 3.83 -19.62
C ASP A 175 -1.01 4.23 -20.90
N GLY A 176 -2.32 4.51 -20.79
CA GLY A 176 -3.16 4.94 -21.91
C GLY A 176 -3.01 6.41 -22.34
N ARG A 177 -2.18 7.21 -21.67
CA ARG A 177 -2.00 8.65 -21.98
C ARG A 177 -0.81 8.98 -22.88
N ASP A 178 -0.01 8.01 -23.28
CA ASP A 178 1.19 8.26 -24.11
C ASP A 178 1.06 7.78 -25.57
N LYS A 179 -0.19 7.74 -26.08
CA LYS A 179 -0.47 7.47 -27.51
C LYS A 179 -1.57 8.39 -28.04
N ARG A 180 -1.30 9.69 -28.11
CA ARG A 180 -1.95 10.62 -29.06
C ARG A 180 -0.99 11.73 -29.46
#